data_AF-A0A521UF68-F1
#
_entry.id   AF-A0A521UF68-F1
#
_cell.length_a   1.000
_cell.length_b   1.000
_cell.length_c   1.000
_cell.angle_alpha   90.00
_cell.angle_beta   90.00
_cell.angle_gamma   90.00
#
_symmetry.space_group_name_H-M   'P 1'
#
loop_
_entity.id
_entity.type
_entity.pdbx_description
1 polymer ?
#
loop_
_entity_poly.entity_id
_entity_poly.type
_entity_poly.pdbx_seq_one_letter_code
_entity_poly.pdbx_strand_id
1 'polypeptide(L)'
;MRPYAAVFAASLIALAPVAGAQSPPPPPRPHASSWLVPILHGSGLLLGQRVAAMRLWPHAFSLEDGTRNLDHLAVAYSQPPVFDPRRRLFEWDGDRWEINFFGHGLMGSELYLRARQCQHGFAASLAFTAAGSVLWEYGVEVWNSRPSVNDLLWTPLGGALIGELRFVTWELAASLSPTVRGIVRAVVDPFGELERALGTPC
;
A
#
# COMPACT_ATOMS: atom_id res chain seq x y z
N MET A 1 35.64 50.74 -49.43
CA MET A 1 34.78 50.20 -48.36
C MET A 1 35.29 48.80 -48.04
N ARG A 2 35.61 48.52 -46.77
CA ARG A 2 36.40 47.36 -46.30
C ARG A 2 35.51 46.12 -46.07
N PRO A 3 36.01 44.89 -46.30
CA PRO A 3 35.33 43.66 -45.89
C PRO A 3 35.66 43.33 -44.42
N TYR A 4 34.67 42.88 -43.65
CA TYR A 4 34.87 42.33 -42.31
C TYR A 4 34.78 40.81 -42.36
N ALA A 5 35.87 40.16 -41.95
CA ALA A 5 35.98 38.74 -41.66
C ALA A 5 35.41 38.45 -40.27
N ALA A 6 34.70 37.33 -40.11
CA ALA A 6 34.35 36.76 -38.80
C ALA A 6 34.83 35.31 -38.75
N VAL A 7 35.64 35.05 -37.73
CA VAL A 7 36.44 33.87 -37.42
C VAL A 7 35.56 32.68 -37.02
N PHE A 8 35.80 31.50 -37.62
CA PHE A 8 35.34 30.22 -37.09
C PHE A 8 36.31 29.76 -36.00
N ALA A 9 35.85 29.72 -34.74
CA ALA A 9 36.58 29.12 -33.63
C ALA A 9 36.28 27.61 -33.58
N ALA A 10 37.21 26.80 -34.05
CA ALA A 10 37.20 25.36 -33.81
C ALA A 10 37.61 25.08 -32.36
N SER A 11 36.68 24.58 -31.54
CA SER A 11 37.00 24.10 -30.20
C SER A 11 37.46 22.64 -30.28
N LEU A 12 38.76 22.43 -30.14
CA LEU A 12 39.36 21.11 -29.89
C LEU A 12 39.07 20.72 -28.44
N ILE A 13 38.09 19.83 -28.23
CA ILE A 13 37.92 19.14 -26.95
C ILE A 13 39.02 18.08 -26.85
N ALA A 14 39.93 18.26 -25.91
CA ALA A 14 40.93 17.25 -25.57
C ALA A 14 40.21 16.00 -25.02
N LEU A 15 40.36 14.87 -25.72
CA LEU A 15 39.99 13.55 -25.21
C LEU A 15 41.00 13.15 -24.12
N ALA A 16 40.59 13.27 -22.86
CA ALA A 16 41.23 12.53 -21.78
C ALA A 16 40.91 11.04 -21.94
N PRO A 17 41.86 10.13 -21.69
CA PRO A 17 41.58 8.69 -21.73
C PRO A 17 40.63 8.36 -20.58
N VAL A 18 39.41 7.92 -20.91
CA VAL A 18 38.47 7.34 -19.95
C VAL A 18 39.11 6.05 -19.44
N ALA A 19 39.61 6.09 -18.21
CA ALA A 19 39.99 4.91 -17.47
C ALA A 19 38.78 3.96 -17.42
N GLY A 20 38.98 2.74 -17.92
CA GLY A 20 38.08 1.58 -17.90
C GLY A 20 36.64 1.85 -17.46
N ALA A 21 35.77 2.13 -18.43
CA ALA A 21 34.34 2.00 -18.22
C ALA A 21 34.04 0.53 -17.89
N GLN A 22 33.97 0.20 -16.61
CA GLN A 22 33.29 -1.01 -16.17
C GLN A 22 31.87 -0.91 -16.73
N SER A 23 31.47 -1.93 -17.49
CA SER A 23 30.09 -2.05 -17.93
C SER A 23 29.19 -1.87 -16.70
N PRO A 24 28.11 -1.07 -16.79
CA PRO A 24 27.17 -0.97 -15.69
C PRO A 24 26.75 -2.38 -15.30
N PRO A 25 26.61 -2.67 -13.99
CA PRO A 25 26.16 -3.98 -13.56
C PRO A 25 24.86 -4.31 -14.31
N PRO A 26 24.68 -5.56 -14.76
CA PRO A 26 23.45 -5.95 -15.42
C PRO A 26 22.27 -5.55 -14.51
N PRO A 27 21.15 -5.07 -15.10
CA PRO A 27 19.99 -4.75 -14.30
C PRO A 27 19.67 -5.96 -13.40
N PRO A 28 19.31 -5.73 -12.12
CA PRO A 28 18.90 -6.83 -11.26
C PRO A 28 17.87 -7.65 -12.01
N ARG A 29 18.08 -8.97 -12.07
CA ARG A 29 17.14 -9.85 -12.78
C ARG A 29 15.75 -9.53 -12.21
N PRO A 30 14.71 -9.34 -13.03
CA PRO A 30 13.38 -9.19 -12.50
C PRO A 30 13.12 -10.40 -11.62
N HIS A 31 13.02 -10.18 -10.30
CA HIS A 31 12.39 -11.19 -9.47
C HIS A 31 11.02 -11.39 -10.08
N ALA A 32 10.72 -12.61 -10.54
CA ALA A 32 9.39 -12.92 -11.04
C ALA A 32 8.40 -12.45 -9.96
N SER A 33 7.48 -11.56 -10.32
CA SER A 33 6.57 -10.92 -9.37
C SER A 33 5.82 -12.00 -8.59
N SER A 34 6.20 -12.20 -7.34
CA SER A 34 5.65 -13.25 -6.49
C SER A 34 4.61 -12.64 -5.57
N TRP A 35 3.41 -13.21 -5.60
CA TRP A 35 2.35 -12.84 -4.67
C TRP A 35 2.56 -13.37 -3.25
N LEU A 36 3.56 -14.23 -3.02
CA LEU A 36 3.78 -14.82 -1.70
C LEU A 36 4.03 -13.75 -0.63
N VAL A 37 4.92 -12.80 -0.91
CA VAL A 37 5.22 -11.73 0.06
C VAL A 37 4.00 -10.83 0.28
N PRO A 38 3.32 -10.28 -0.74
CA PRO A 38 2.10 -9.50 -0.52
C PRO A 38 1.02 -10.27 0.23
N ILE A 39 0.81 -11.56 -0.06
CA ILE A 39 -0.19 -12.39 0.62
C ILE A 39 0.19 -12.60 2.08
N LEU A 40 1.45 -12.92 2.40
CA LEU A 40 1.88 -13.13 3.78
C LEU A 40 1.81 -11.83 4.58
N HIS A 41 2.30 -10.73 4.01
CA HIS A 41 2.21 -9.39 4.60
C HIS A 41 0.75 -9.00 4.85
N GLY A 42 -0.11 -9.10 3.83
CA GLY A 42 -1.52 -8.78 3.94
C GLY A 42 -2.25 -9.66 4.94
N SER A 43 -2.00 -10.97 4.97
CA SER A 43 -2.60 -11.88 5.95
C SER A 43 -2.17 -11.53 7.38
N GLY A 44 -0.89 -11.21 7.58
CA GLY A 44 -0.36 -10.76 8.87
C GLY A 44 -0.97 -9.43 9.31
N LEU A 45 -1.12 -8.48 8.38
CA LEU A 45 -1.76 -7.19 8.62
C LEU A 45 -3.22 -7.36 9.05
N LEU A 46 -4.03 -8.11 8.29
CA LEU A 46 -5.45 -8.32 8.61
C LEU A 46 -5.62 -9.06 9.94
N LEU A 47 -4.79 -10.08 10.22
CA LEU A 47 -4.81 -10.76 11.51
C LEU A 47 -4.43 -9.82 12.65
N GLY A 48 -3.35 -9.04 12.47
CA GLY A 48 -2.91 -8.05 13.44
C GLY A 48 -3.97 -7.00 13.74
N GLN A 49 -4.63 -6.49 12.69
CA GLN A 49 -5.73 -5.54 12.80
C GLN A 49 -6.93 -6.16 13.53
N ARG A 50 -7.28 -7.42 13.24
CA ARG A 50 -8.34 -8.13 13.97
C ARG A 50 -8.04 -8.23 15.47
N VAL A 51 -6.83 -8.66 15.83
CA VAL A 51 -6.41 -8.78 17.23
C VAL A 51 -6.39 -7.41 17.92
N ALA A 52 -5.88 -6.38 17.25
CA ALA A 52 -5.88 -5.01 17.76
C ALA A 52 -7.31 -4.50 17.97
N ALA A 53 -8.21 -4.72 17.01
CA ALA A 53 -9.60 -4.29 17.09
C ALA A 53 -10.33 -4.96 18.26
N MET A 54 -10.15 -6.27 18.45
CA MET A 54 -10.68 -7.01 19.62
C MET A 54 -10.14 -6.47 20.94
N ARG A 55 -8.88 -6.02 20.98
CA ARG A 55 -8.24 -5.55 22.21
C ARG A 55 -8.61 -4.12 22.58
N LEU A 56 -8.71 -3.24 21.58
CA LEU A 56 -8.99 -1.81 21.73
C LEU A 56 -10.48 -1.52 21.82
N TRP A 57 -11.31 -2.28 21.08
CA TRP A 57 -12.77 -2.12 21.04
C TRP A 57 -13.48 -3.47 21.26
N PRO A 58 -13.31 -4.10 22.44
CA PRO A 58 -13.89 -5.41 22.72
C PRO A 58 -15.41 -5.44 22.58
N HIS A 59 -16.11 -4.34 22.88
CA HIS A 59 -17.56 -4.27 22.73
C HIS A 59 -18.05 -4.21 21.28
N ALA A 60 -17.21 -3.76 20.35
CA ALA A 60 -17.53 -3.70 18.92
C ALA A 60 -17.08 -4.98 18.20
N PHE A 61 -15.90 -5.51 18.55
CA PHE A 61 -15.25 -6.65 17.87
C PHE A 61 -15.30 -7.98 18.65
N SER A 62 -16.15 -8.07 19.68
CA SER A 62 -16.31 -9.30 20.48
C SER A 62 -16.81 -10.49 19.65
N LEU A 63 -16.35 -11.69 20.03
CA LEU A 63 -16.89 -12.98 19.58
C LEU A 63 -17.54 -13.76 20.75
N GLU A 64 -17.86 -13.08 21.85
CA GLU A 64 -18.37 -13.73 23.06
C GLU A 64 -19.85 -14.13 22.92
N ASP A 65 -20.63 -13.38 22.13
CA ASP A 65 -22.04 -13.64 21.85
C ASP A 65 -22.22 -14.32 20.48
N GLY A 66 -21.96 -15.63 20.46
CA GLY A 66 -21.98 -16.41 19.22
C GLY A 66 -23.31 -16.36 18.46
N THR A 67 -24.45 -16.21 19.14
CA THR A 67 -25.76 -16.06 18.47
C THR A 67 -25.81 -14.75 17.71
N ARG A 68 -25.47 -13.64 18.37
CA ARG A 68 -25.40 -12.33 17.71
C ARG A 68 -24.39 -12.32 16.57
N ASN A 69 -23.21 -12.93 16.75
CA ASN A 69 -22.20 -13.00 15.69
C ASN A 69 -22.70 -13.79 14.47
N LEU A 70 -23.44 -14.88 14.67
CA LEU A 70 -24.06 -15.65 13.58
C LEU A 70 -25.18 -14.89 12.88
N ASP A 71 -25.96 -14.07 13.62
CA ASP A 71 -26.96 -13.19 13.02
C ASP A 71 -26.30 -12.13 12.12
N HIS A 72 -25.19 -11.54 12.55
CA HIS A 72 -24.40 -10.62 11.72
C HIS A 72 -23.90 -11.30 10.44
N LEU A 73 -23.35 -12.52 10.56
CA LEU A 73 -22.91 -13.32 9.42
C LEU A 73 -24.07 -13.57 8.44
N ALA A 74 -25.22 -14.03 8.95
CA ALA A 74 -26.40 -14.31 8.13
C ALA A 74 -26.90 -13.05 7.41
N VAL A 75 -26.95 -11.91 8.11
CA VAL A 75 -27.35 -10.62 7.54
C VAL A 75 -26.37 -10.15 6.47
N ALA A 76 -25.06 -10.32 6.69
CA ALA A 76 -24.03 -9.88 5.76
C ALA A 76 -24.04 -10.64 4.42
N TYR A 77 -24.37 -11.93 4.43
CA TYR A 77 -24.46 -12.73 3.21
C TYR A 77 -25.84 -12.73 2.54
N SER A 78 -26.88 -12.21 3.22
CA SER A 78 -28.24 -12.15 2.68
C SER A 78 -28.67 -10.75 2.22
N GLN A 79 -27.93 -9.71 2.60
CA GLN A 79 -28.26 -8.32 2.29
C GLN A 79 -27.10 -7.62 1.58
N PRO A 80 -27.38 -6.63 0.71
CA PRO A 80 -26.33 -5.84 0.10
C PRO A 80 -25.52 -5.08 1.18
N PRO A 81 -24.27 -4.69 0.88
CA PRO A 81 -23.50 -3.83 1.74
C PRO A 81 -24.25 -2.54 2.11
N VAL A 82 -23.98 -2.03 3.31
CA VAL A 82 -24.66 -0.85 3.83
C VAL A 82 -24.34 0.36 2.95
N PHE A 83 -25.41 1.00 2.48
CA PHE A 83 -25.39 2.27 1.77
C PHE A 83 -26.46 3.17 2.38
N ASP A 84 -26.05 4.18 3.15
CA ASP A 84 -26.97 5.14 3.79
C ASP A 84 -26.56 6.59 3.49
N PRO A 85 -27.02 7.16 2.37
CA PRO A 85 -26.65 8.52 1.98
C PRO A 85 -27.22 9.61 2.89
N ARG A 86 -28.03 9.24 3.91
CA ARG A 86 -28.53 10.18 4.93
C ARG A 86 -27.51 10.42 6.03
N ARG A 87 -26.52 9.52 6.17
CA ARG A 87 -25.38 9.66 7.07
C ARG A 87 -24.21 10.32 6.36
N ARG A 88 -23.24 10.82 7.13
CA ARG A 88 -22.02 11.37 6.55
C ARG A 88 -21.21 10.26 5.88
N LEU A 89 -20.35 10.65 4.95
CA LEU A 89 -19.40 9.74 4.32
C LEU A 89 -18.53 9.09 5.41
N PHE A 90 -18.23 7.80 5.26
CA PHE A 90 -17.50 6.98 6.24
C PHE A 90 -18.26 6.66 7.54
N GLU A 91 -19.59 6.86 7.59
CA GLU A 91 -20.42 6.50 8.75
C GLU A 91 -21.69 5.70 8.34
N TRP A 92 -21.68 5.09 7.14
CA TRP A 92 -22.89 4.48 6.55
C TRP A 92 -23.36 3.24 7.31
N ASP A 93 -22.44 2.39 7.78
CA ASP A 93 -22.67 1.26 8.70
C ASP A 93 -22.94 1.69 10.15
N GLY A 94 -22.56 2.91 10.52
CA GLY A 94 -22.67 3.45 11.87
C GLY A 94 -21.40 3.35 12.70
N ASP A 95 -20.31 2.92 12.09
CA ASP A 95 -18.99 3.00 12.69
C ASP A 95 -18.48 4.45 12.67
N ARG A 96 -17.45 4.68 13.49
CA ARG A 96 -16.86 6.00 13.65
C ARG A 96 -16.08 6.37 12.40
N TRP A 97 -16.34 7.56 11.85
CA TRP A 97 -15.67 8.02 10.62
C TRP A 97 -14.14 7.94 10.69
N GLU A 98 -13.51 8.09 11.86
CA GLU A 98 -12.06 7.99 11.99
C GLU A 98 -11.55 6.60 11.65
N ILE A 99 -12.29 5.56 12.04
CA ILE A 99 -11.95 4.15 11.79
C ILE A 99 -12.16 3.85 10.31
N ASN A 100 -13.31 4.20 9.76
CA ASN A 100 -13.61 3.97 8.34
C ASN A 100 -12.63 4.75 7.45
N PHE A 101 -12.36 6.03 7.74
CA PHE A 101 -11.46 6.82 6.91
C PHE A 101 -9.98 6.46 7.10
N PHE A 102 -9.44 6.55 8.31
CA PHE A 102 -8.02 6.32 8.53
C PHE A 102 -7.68 4.84 8.57
N GLY A 103 -8.52 4.01 9.22
CA GLY A 103 -8.29 2.57 9.31
C GLY A 103 -8.27 1.90 7.94
N HIS A 104 -9.34 2.02 7.15
CA HIS A 104 -9.38 1.41 5.82
C HIS A 104 -8.41 2.05 4.84
N GLY A 105 -8.20 3.37 4.93
CA GLY A 105 -7.21 4.06 4.11
C GLY A 105 -5.78 3.55 4.36
N LEU A 106 -5.40 3.39 5.64
CA LEU A 106 -4.09 2.87 6.03
C LEU A 106 -3.94 1.38 5.70
N MET A 107 -4.95 0.56 6.03
CA MET A 107 -4.99 -0.87 5.66
C MET A 107 -4.82 -1.05 4.15
N GLY A 108 -5.59 -0.30 3.37
CA GLY A 108 -5.47 -0.31 1.91
C GLY A 108 -4.09 0.11 1.43
N SER A 109 -3.48 1.11 2.09
CA SER A 109 -2.18 1.61 1.68
C SER A 109 -1.05 0.62 1.91
N GLU A 110 -1.11 -0.19 2.97
CA GLU A 110 -0.14 -1.27 3.24
C GLU A 110 -0.23 -2.38 2.18
N LEU A 111 -1.45 -2.86 1.91
CA LEU A 111 -1.70 -3.89 0.89
C LEU A 111 -1.24 -3.44 -0.49
N TYR A 112 -1.59 -2.20 -0.86
CA TYR A 112 -1.20 -1.61 -2.13
C TYR A 112 0.32 -1.44 -2.22
N LEU A 113 0.95 -0.82 -1.22
CA LEU A 113 2.38 -0.55 -1.20
C LEU A 113 3.19 -1.84 -1.35
N ARG A 114 2.82 -2.90 -0.62
CA ARG A 114 3.56 -4.15 -0.71
C ARG A 114 3.47 -4.79 -2.09
N ALA A 115 2.30 -4.78 -2.71
CA ALA A 115 2.17 -5.26 -4.08
C ALA A 115 3.06 -4.46 -5.04
N ARG A 116 3.11 -3.12 -4.90
CA ARG A 116 3.98 -2.26 -5.74
C ARG A 116 5.46 -2.57 -5.55
N GLN A 117 5.92 -2.72 -4.30
CA GLN A 117 7.31 -3.07 -3.99
C GLN A 117 7.71 -4.43 -4.56
N CYS A 118 6.77 -5.39 -4.60
CA CYS A 118 6.94 -6.68 -5.25
C CYS A 118 6.74 -6.65 -6.78
N GLN A 119 6.94 -5.49 -7.41
CA GLN A 119 6.95 -5.26 -8.85
C GLN A 119 5.59 -5.47 -9.54
N HIS A 120 4.48 -5.42 -8.80
CA HIS A 120 3.15 -5.41 -9.41
C HIS A 120 2.79 -3.99 -9.88
N GLY A 121 2.15 -3.90 -11.05
CA GLY A 121 1.66 -2.63 -11.60
C GLY A 121 0.54 -2.00 -10.77
N PHE A 122 0.20 -0.75 -11.08
CA PHE A 122 -0.89 0.00 -10.42
C PHE A 122 -2.19 -0.80 -10.38
N ALA A 123 -2.67 -1.29 -11.53
CA ALA A 123 -3.94 -2.00 -11.62
C ALA A 123 -3.95 -3.32 -10.83
N ALA A 124 -2.85 -4.08 -10.86
CA ALA A 124 -2.73 -5.32 -10.10
C ALA A 124 -2.70 -5.05 -8.58
N SER A 125 -2.01 -3.98 -8.17
CA SER A 125 -1.94 -3.57 -6.75
C SER A 125 -3.28 -3.03 -6.24
N LEU A 126 -4.01 -2.28 -7.07
CA LEU A 126 -5.37 -1.83 -6.78
C LEU A 126 -6.32 -3.04 -6.64
N ALA A 127 -6.25 -4.00 -7.55
CA ALA A 127 -7.08 -5.21 -7.50
C ALA A 127 -6.75 -6.08 -6.28
N PHE A 128 -5.47 -6.23 -5.93
CA PHE A 128 -5.03 -6.91 -4.72
C PHE A 128 -5.60 -6.23 -3.46
N THR A 129 -5.56 -4.91 -3.41
CA THR A 129 -6.09 -4.13 -2.29
C THR A 129 -7.62 -4.24 -2.19
N ALA A 130 -8.32 -4.23 -3.33
CA ALA A 130 -9.77 -4.45 -3.37
C ALA A 130 -10.15 -5.86 -2.89
N ALA A 131 -9.38 -6.89 -3.28
CA ALA A 131 -9.58 -8.24 -2.76
C ALA A 131 -9.33 -8.33 -1.25
N GLY A 132 -8.31 -7.64 -0.74
CA GLY A 132 -8.05 -7.53 0.70
C GLY A 132 -9.19 -6.81 1.45
N SER A 133 -9.78 -5.78 0.87
CA SER A 133 -10.97 -5.11 1.41
C SER A 133 -12.16 -6.07 1.51
N VAL A 134 -12.46 -6.81 0.44
CA VAL A 134 -13.52 -7.82 0.46
C VAL A 134 -13.23 -8.90 1.52
N LEU A 135 -11.98 -9.35 1.64
CA LEU A 135 -11.60 -10.35 2.63
C LEU A 135 -11.76 -9.81 4.07
N TRP A 136 -11.46 -8.54 4.30
CA TRP A 136 -11.69 -7.90 5.59
C TRP A 136 -13.19 -7.85 5.91
N GLU A 137 -13.98 -7.21 5.05
CA GLU A 137 -15.41 -6.98 5.25
C GLU A 137 -16.20 -8.29 5.40
N TYR A 138 -15.99 -9.24 4.48
CA TYR A 138 -16.75 -10.48 4.43
C TYR A 138 -16.10 -11.66 5.17
N GLY A 139 -14.83 -11.58 5.55
CA GLY A 139 -14.13 -12.66 6.24
C GLY A 139 -13.83 -12.36 7.71
N VAL A 140 -13.50 -11.11 8.03
CA VAL A 140 -12.96 -10.71 9.34
C VAL A 140 -13.95 -9.87 10.14
N GLU A 141 -14.58 -8.88 9.53
CA GLU A 141 -15.50 -7.94 10.18
C GLU A 141 -16.96 -8.42 10.19
N VAL A 142 -17.29 -9.32 9.26
CA VAL A 142 -18.63 -9.92 9.05
C VAL A 142 -19.30 -10.46 10.32
N TRP A 143 -18.51 -10.84 11.33
CA TRP A 143 -18.98 -11.35 12.61
C TRP A 143 -19.55 -10.26 13.53
N ASN A 144 -19.27 -9.00 13.23
CA ASN A 144 -19.52 -7.86 14.09
C ASN A 144 -20.41 -6.81 13.41
N SER A 145 -20.22 -6.60 12.11
CA SER A 145 -20.94 -5.61 11.32
C SER A 145 -21.27 -6.15 9.93
N ARG A 146 -22.31 -5.61 9.31
CA ARG A 146 -22.59 -5.87 7.89
C ARG A 146 -21.61 -5.07 7.03
N PRO A 147 -21.05 -5.63 5.95
CA PRO A 147 -20.14 -4.93 5.06
C PRO A 147 -20.65 -3.57 4.61
N SER A 148 -19.76 -2.61 4.43
CA SER A 148 -20.08 -1.23 4.06
C SER A 148 -19.63 -0.89 2.64
N VAL A 149 -20.49 -0.23 1.86
CA VAL A 149 -20.13 0.23 0.50
C VAL A 149 -18.96 1.21 0.55
N ASN A 150 -18.92 2.09 1.56
CA ASN A 150 -17.83 3.05 1.68
C ASN A 150 -16.50 2.36 1.90
N ASP A 151 -16.46 1.34 2.75
CA ASP A 151 -15.21 0.68 3.12
C ASP A 151 -14.69 -0.20 1.98
N LEU A 152 -15.60 -0.85 1.24
CA LEU A 152 -15.29 -1.58 0.00
C LEU A 152 -14.73 -0.68 -1.12
N LEU A 153 -15.12 0.60 -1.16
CA LEU A 153 -14.61 1.56 -2.14
C LEU A 153 -13.37 2.30 -1.65
N TRP A 154 -13.38 2.72 -0.39
CA TRP A 154 -12.34 3.58 0.17
C TRP A 154 -11.06 2.81 0.46
N THR A 155 -11.14 1.57 0.93
CA THR A 155 -9.95 0.74 1.15
C THR A 155 -9.08 0.68 -0.11
N PRO A 156 -9.57 0.26 -1.30
CA PRO A 156 -8.74 0.24 -2.50
C PRO A 156 -8.38 1.63 -3.03
N LEU A 157 -9.30 2.60 -3.02
CA LEU A 157 -9.05 3.91 -3.62
C LEU A 157 -8.14 4.79 -2.75
N GLY A 158 -8.44 4.91 -1.47
CA GLY A 158 -7.59 5.56 -0.48
C GLY A 158 -6.26 4.83 -0.33
N GLY A 159 -6.30 3.50 -0.37
CA GLY A 159 -5.10 2.67 -0.37
C GLY A 159 -4.18 2.92 -1.57
N ALA A 160 -4.72 3.03 -2.78
CA ALA A 160 -3.93 3.38 -3.95
C ALA A 160 -3.39 4.82 -3.88
N LEU A 161 -4.18 5.78 -3.41
CA LEU A 161 -3.76 7.18 -3.25
C LEU A 161 -2.57 7.31 -2.28
N ILE A 162 -2.73 6.78 -1.07
CA ILE A 162 -1.71 6.87 -0.01
C ILE A 162 -0.54 5.93 -0.33
N GLY A 163 -0.84 4.70 -0.78
CA GLY A 163 0.14 3.66 -1.08
C GLY A 163 1.04 4.03 -2.26
N GLU A 164 0.53 4.65 -3.33
CA GLU A 164 1.38 5.12 -4.43
C GLU A 164 2.29 6.27 -3.99
N LEU A 165 1.80 7.20 -3.16
CA LEU A 165 2.63 8.26 -2.57
C LEU A 165 3.77 7.67 -1.72
N ARG A 166 3.45 6.67 -0.88
CA ARG A 166 4.44 5.94 -0.07
C ARG A 166 5.45 5.22 -0.97
N PHE A 167 4.98 4.53 -2.01
CA PHE A 167 5.82 3.81 -2.96
C PHE A 167 6.80 4.74 -3.69
N VAL A 168 6.31 5.84 -4.25
CA VAL A 168 7.15 6.84 -4.93
C VAL A 168 8.17 7.44 -3.97
N THR A 169 7.77 7.75 -2.73
CA THR A 169 8.70 8.26 -1.71
C THR A 169 9.78 7.23 -1.36
N TRP A 170 9.40 5.96 -1.24
CA TRP A 170 10.31 4.84 -0.96
C TRP A 170 11.34 4.60 -2.08
N GLU A 171 10.91 4.73 -3.35
CA GLU A 171 11.76 4.66 -4.54
C GLU A 171 12.73 5.84 -4.60
N LEU A 172 12.23 7.08 -4.45
CA LEU A 172 13.05 8.30 -4.48
C LEU A 172 14.14 8.29 -3.39
N ALA A 173 13.85 7.69 -2.24
CA ALA A 173 14.82 7.51 -1.16
C ALA A 173 16.06 6.70 -1.57
N ALA A 174 16.02 5.92 -2.65
CA ALA A 174 17.16 5.14 -3.13
C ALA A 174 18.38 6.02 -3.48
N SER A 175 18.14 7.26 -3.88
CA SER A 175 19.18 8.25 -4.24
C SER A 175 19.82 8.94 -3.03
N LEU A 176 19.29 8.73 -1.81
CA LEU A 176 19.75 9.39 -0.59
C LEU A 176 20.94 8.65 0.05
N SER A 177 21.63 9.31 0.98
CA SER A 177 22.68 8.66 1.77
C SER A 177 22.11 7.47 2.55
N PRO A 178 22.91 6.43 2.85
CA PRO A 178 22.40 5.19 3.46
C PRO A 178 21.56 5.40 4.72
N THR A 179 22.00 6.31 5.60
CA THR A 179 21.28 6.65 6.84
C THR A 179 19.95 7.34 6.54
N VAL A 180 19.94 8.36 5.67
CA VAL A 180 18.71 9.11 5.36
C VAL A 180 17.72 8.23 4.60
N ARG A 181 18.20 7.40 3.66
CA ARG A 181 17.39 6.40 2.97
C ARG A 181 16.69 5.47 3.96
N GLY A 182 17.43 4.93 4.93
CA GLY A 182 16.86 4.06 5.97
C GLY A 182 15.76 4.75 6.77
N ILE A 183 15.99 6.00 7.19
CA ILE A 183 15.00 6.79 7.93
C ILE A 183 13.75 7.04 7.08
N VAL A 184 13.90 7.55 5.86
CA VAL A 184 12.77 7.88 4.98
C VAL A 184 11.95 6.62 4.69
N ARG A 185 12.61 5.51 4.36
CA ARG A 185 11.94 4.25 4.08
C ARG A 185 11.23 3.68 5.32
N ALA A 186 11.83 3.77 6.50
CA ALA A 186 11.18 3.33 7.74
C ALA A 186 9.97 4.19 8.13
N VAL A 187 9.97 5.49 7.78
CA VAL A 187 8.82 6.38 8.02
C VAL A 187 7.67 6.04 7.09
N VAL A 188 7.93 5.79 5.80
CA VAL A 188 6.87 5.51 4.82
C VAL A 188 6.50 4.03 4.73
N ASP A 189 7.31 3.13 5.27
CA ASP A 189 7.09 1.68 5.22
C ASP A 189 7.75 0.95 6.41
N PRO A 190 7.29 1.21 7.64
CA PRO A 190 7.89 0.61 8.83
C PRO A 190 7.80 -0.92 8.80
N PHE A 191 6.67 -1.48 8.35
CA PHE A 191 6.50 -2.94 8.29
C PHE A 191 7.35 -3.58 7.21
N GLY A 192 7.45 -2.98 6.02
CA GLY A 192 8.31 -3.51 4.98
C GLY A 192 9.78 -3.39 5.27
N GLU A 193 10.24 -2.34 5.95
CA GLU A 193 11.65 -2.28 6.38
C GLU A 193 11.97 -3.35 7.44
N LEU A 194 11.02 -3.65 8.34
CA LEU A 194 11.17 -4.76 9.29
C LEU A 194 11.23 -6.12 8.57
N GLU A 195 10.34 -6.36 7.61
CA GLU A 195 10.32 -7.60 6.83
C GLU A 195 11.57 -7.75 5.94
N ARG A 196 12.04 -6.67 5.33
CA ARG A 196 13.29 -6.66 4.55
C ARG A 196 14.50 -6.96 5.43
N ALA A 197 14.52 -6.47 6.67
CA ALA A 197 15.56 -6.83 7.65
C ALA A 197 15.52 -8.33 8.03
N LEU A 198 14.35 -8.97 7.89
CA LEU A 198 14.16 -10.42 8.07
C LEU A 198 14.40 -11.23 6.77
N GLY A 199 14.79 -10.56 5.67
CA GLY A 199 15.20 -11.20 4.42
C GLY A 199 14.10 -11.35 3.37
N THR A 200 12.99 -10.60 3.46
CA THR A 200 12.01 -10.62 2.38
C THR A 200 12.57 -9.95 1.10
N PRO A 201 12.34 -10.52 -0.10
CA PRO A 201 12.91 -10.06 -1.37
C PRO A 201 12.29 -8.75 -1.88
N CYS A 202 11.10 -8.47 -1.38
CA CYS A 202 10.29 -7.26 -1.43
C CYS A 202 9.48 -7.26 -0.12
#